data_AF-C0RC76-F1
#
_entry.id   AF-C0RC76-F1
#
_cell.length_a   1.000
_cell.length_b   1.000
_cell.length_c   1.000
_cell.angle_alpha   90.00
_cell.angle_beta   90.00
_cell.angle_gamma   90.00
#
_symmetry.space_group_name_H-M   'P 1'
#
loop_
_entity.id
_entity.type
_entity.pdbx_description
1 polymer ?
#
loop_
_entity_poly.entity_id
_entity_poly.type
_entity_poly.pdbx_seq_one_letter_code
_entity_poly.pdbx_strand_id
1 'polypeptide(L)'
;MIKTKLNIIKLNILTTILTLICISCTPINNITPKENNQNFENESQNTNPSNKKSQKTKASKLEIIGKTLEDQKKQEDIQIAQIDSALPDFLGTFKADDYDGLSAYEEMEIKRILYSSLNYERQKINTLKEILEQLNTNVQHKQTAKHFIYSISLSIQSQLSRDLALIQNLIEDNLHTLKQKESEILMTAESDLKLKENFAKTLNKTIEDYNRNDQSIKISVVTLANYFDEKYKDLDSFKPNN
;
A
#
# COMPACT_ATOMS: atom_id res chain seq x y z
N MET A 1 1.66 -25.87 -30.47
CA MET A 1 2.87 -25.68 -29.63
C MET A 1 2.77 -24.33 -28.92
N ILE A 2 2.95 -24.34 -27.59
CA ILE A 2 3.08 -23.21 -26.64
C ILE A 2 1.88 -22.23 -26.52
N LYS A 3 0.82 -22.64 -25.81
CA LYS A 3 -0.18 -21.71 -25.24
C LYS A 3 -0.44 -21.89 -23.73
N THR A 4 0.24 -22.82 -23.08
CA THR A 4 -0.05 -23.21 -21.70
C THR A 4 0.82 -22.50 -20.65
N LYS A 5 2.03 -22.03 -20.99
CA LYS A 5 2.94 -21.41 -20.00
C LYS A 5 2.59 -19.97 -19.61
N LEU A 6 2.04 -19.17 -20.54
CA LEU A 6 1.75 -17.75 -20.27
C LEU A 6 0.62 -17.56 -19.25
N ASN A 7 -0.39 -18.43 -19.29
CA ASN A 7 -1.52 -18.38 -18.36
C ASN A 7 -1.14 -18.85 -16.96
N ILE A 8 -0.21 -19.80 -16.83
CA ILE A 8 0.30 -20.28 -15.54
C ILE A 8 1.14 -19.19 -14.84
N ILE A 9 1.98 -18.47 -15.60
CA ILE A 9 2.80 -17.39 -15.04
C ILE A 9 1.94 -16.21 -14.59
N LYS A 10 0.95 -15.80 -15.40
CA LYS A 10 0.01 -14.74 -15.00
C LYS A 10 -0.83 -15.12 -13.78
N LEU A 11 -1.26 -16.38 -13.70
CA LEU A 11 -2.05 -16.88 -12.58
C LEU A 11 -1.21 -16.91 -11.29
N ASN A 12 0.04 -17.38 -11.34
CA ASN A 12 0.93 -17.42 -10.18
C ASN A 12 1.22 -16.03 -9.63
N ILE A 13 1.51 -15.04 -10.48
CA ILE A 13 1.77 -13.66 -10.06
C ILE A 13 0.54 -13.04 -9.40
N LEU A 14 -0.65 -13.27 -9.97
CA LEU A 14 -1.91 -12.78 -9.39
C LEU A 14 -2.21 -13.43 -8.04
N THR A 15 -1.98 -14.74 -7.89
CA THR A 15 -2.13 -15.43 -6.60
C THR A 15 -1.12 -14.95 -5.56
N THR A 16 0.13 -14.65 -5.94
CA THR A 16 1.13 -14.12 -5.00
C THR A 16 0.77 -12.70 -4.54
N ILE A 17 0.27 -11.85 -5.45
CA ILE A 17 -0.23 -10.50 -5.14
C ILE A 17 -1.44 -10.59 -4.19
N LEU A 18 -2.39 -11.49 -4.47
CA LEU A 18 -3.54 -11.69 -3.59
C LEU A 18 -3.12 -12.22 -2.22
N THR A 19 -2.14 -13.12 -2.12
CA THR A 19 -1.64 -13.60 -0.82
C THR A 19 -0.90 -12.53 -0.03
N LEU A 20 -0.13 -11.63 -0.67
CA LEU A 20 0.51 -10.52 0.03
C LEU A 20 -0.50 -9.49 0.55
N ILE A 21 -1.58 -9.25 -0.20
CA ILE A 21 -2.70 -8.40 0.23
C ILE A 21 -3.57 -9.09 1.30
N CYS A 22 -3.59 -10.44 1.34
CA CYS A 22 -4.37 -11.19 2.33
C CYS A 22 -3.64 -11.48 3.65
N ILE A 23 -2.30 -11.40 3.72
CA ILE A 23 -1.55 -11.60 4.98
C ILE A 23 -1.85 -10.49 6.01
N SER A 24 -2.30 -9.31 5.57
CA SER A 24 -2.79 -8.23 6.46
C SER A 24 -4.21 -8.46 7.01
N CYS A 25 -4.92 -9.50 6.57
CA CYS A 25 -6.35 -9.70 6.85
C CYS A 25 -6.72 -11.07 7.47
N THR A 26 -5.76 -11.84 8.00
CA THR A 26 -6.11 -12.98 8.89
C THR A 26 -6.10 -12.53 10.34
N PRO A 27 -7.23 -12.60 11.08
CA PRO A 27 -7.19 -12.48 12.53
C PRO A 27 -6.31 -13.61 13.06
N ILE A 28 -5.34 -13.27 13.90
CA ILE A 28 -4.58 -14.25 14.67
C ILE A 28 -5.58 -14.95 15.59
N ASN A 29 -6.14 -16.07 15.14
CA ASN A 29 -6.94 -16.94 15.98
C ASN A 29 -6.03 -17.48 17.08
N ASN A 30 -6.40 -17.18 18.32
CA ASN A 30 -5.80 -17.70 19.54
C ASN A 30 -5.76 -19.23 19.48
N ILE A 31 -4.59 -19.81 19.25
CA ILE A 31 -4.34 -21.23 19.52
C ILE A 31 -3.81 -21.31 20.95
N THR A 32 -4.74 -21.44 21.90
CA THR A 32 -4.43 -22.06 23.19
C THR A 32 -4.25 -23.57 22.96
N PRO A 33 -3.12 -24.19 23.38
CA PRO A 33 -3.05 -25.63 23.46
C PRO A 33 -3.76 -26.07 24.74
N LYS A 34 -4.82 -26.85 24.56
CA LYS A 34 -5.48 -27.63 25.60
C LYS A 34 -4.66 -28.91 25.78
N GLU A 35 -4.06 -29.13 26.95
CA GLU A 35 -3.67 -30.46 27.40
C GLU A 35 -3.86 -30.56 28.92
N ASN A 36 -4.50 -31.65 29.33
CA ASN A 36 -5.02 -31.89 30.66
C ASN A 36 -4.08 -32.87 31.41
N ASN A 37 -3.81 -32.54 32.67
CA ASN A 37 -3.46 -33.39 33.83
C ASN A 37 -2.20 -34.29 33.81
N GLN A 38 -1.22 -33.97 34.68
CA GLN A 38 -0.95 -34.72 35.93
C GLN A 38 0.10 -34.02 36.81
N ASN A 39 -0.21 -33.90 38.11
CA ASN A 39 0.61 -33.32 39.18
C ASN A 39 1.97 -34.01 39.37
N PHE A 40 2.99 -33.25 39.80
CA PHE A 40 3.84 -33.57 40.95
C PHE A 40 4.48 -32.29 41.52
N GLU A 41 4.22 -32.00 42.80
CA GLU A 41 4.97 -31.06 43.63
C GLU A 41 6.34 -31.66 43.99
N ASN A 42 7.43 -30.89 43.88
CA ASN A 42 8.31 -30.56 45.02
C ASN A 42 9.55 -29.74 44.63
N GLU A 43 9.99 -28.98 45.64
CA GLU A 43 11.13 -28.06 45.74
C GLU A 43 12.49 -28.58 45.21
N SER A 44 13.34 -27.66 44.73
CA SER A 44 14.61 -27.29 45.40
C SER A 44 15.60 -26.61 44.44
N GLN A 45 16.48 -25.83 45.06
CA GLN A 45 17.45 -24.91 44.47
C GLN A 45 18.57 -25.59 43.66
N ASN A 46 19.13 -24.81 42.72
CA ASN A 46 20.56 -24.52 42.53
C ASN A 46 21.21 -24.86 41.15
N THR A 47 21.76 -23.79 40.55
CA THR A 47 22.98 -23.70 39.69
C THR A 47 23.16 -24.57 38.44
N ASN A 48 23.07 -23.94 37.25
CA ASN A 48 24.21 -23.74 36.34
C ASN A 48 23.86 -22.89 35.10
N PRO A 49 24.74 -21.97 34.63
CA PRO A 49 24.50 -21.16 33.43
C PRO A 49 25.16 -21.82 32.22
N SER A 50 24.43 -22.69 31.53
CA SER A 50 24.86 -23.14 30.20
C SER A 50 23.64 -23.51 29.37
N ASN A 51 23.18 -22.54 28.57
CA ASN A 51 22.48 -22.80 27.31
C ASN A 51 22.47 -21.51 26.47
N LYS A 52 23.65 -21.06 26.04
CA LYS A 52 23.77 -20.30 24.79
C LYS A 52 23.68 -21.30 23.63
N LYS A 53 22.47 -21.78 23.33
CA LYS A 53 22.19 -22.46 22.06
C LYS A 53 20.74 -22.26 21.64
N SER A 54 20.60 -21.52 20.54
CA SER A 54 19.41 -21.34 19.71
C SER A 54 18.15 -20.80 20.38
N GLN A 55 18.19 -19.55 20.84
CA GLN A 55 17.02 -18.70 20.58
C GLN A 55 17.23 -18.10 19.19
N LYS A 56 16.65 -18.74 18.18
CA LYS A 56 16.30 -18.03 16.95
C LYS A 56 15.26 -17.00 17.40
N THR A 57 15.73 -15.82 17.76
CA THR A 57 14.90 -14.75 18.32
C THR A 57 13.75 -14.54 17.35
N LYS A 58 12.51 -14.70 17.81
CA LYS A 58 11.35 -14.33 17.00
C LYS A 58 11.52 -12.85 16.66
N ALA A 59 11.49 -12.51 15.37
CA ALA A 59 11.59 -11.13 14.92
C ALA A 59 10.50 -10.28 15.59
N SER A 60 10.83 -9.04 15.94
CA SER A 60 9.84 -8.12 16.52
C SER A 60 8.76 -7.80 15.49
N LYS A 61 7.59 -7.34 15.95
CA LYS A 61 6.53 -6.89 15.01
C LYS A 61 7.04 -5.74 14.12
N LEU A 62 7.85 -4.85 14.69
CA LEU A 62 8.45 -3.72 13.99
C LEU A 62 9.40 -4.17 12.87
N GLU A 63 10.24 -5.18 13.14
CA GLU A 63 11.13 -5.77 12.14
C GLU A 63 10.33 -6.41 10.99
N ILE A 64 9.23 -7.09 11.30
CA ILE A 64 8.38 -7.74 10.31
C ILE A 64 7.71 -6.70 9.40
N ILE A 65 7.10 -5.65 9.97
CA ILE A 65 6.44 -4.61 9.17
C ILE A 65 7.44 -3.80 8.35
N GLY A 66 8.62 -3.47 8.92
CA GLY A 66 9.69 -2.78 8.21
C GLY A 66 10.19 -3.59 7.01
N LYS A 67 10.41 -4.89 7.20
CA LYS A 67 10.80 -5.79 6.11
C LYS A 67 9.72 -5.89 5.03
N THR A 68 8.46 -5.95 5.43
CA THR A 68 7.31 -6.01 4.52
C THR A 68 7.23 -4.77 3.64
N LEU A 69 7.32 -3.57 4.24
CA LEU A 69 7.33 -2.30 3.52
C LEU A 69 8.54 -2.19 2.58
N GLU A 70 9.73 -2.62 3.02
CA GLU A 70 10.95 -2.62 2.20
C GLU A 70 10.82 -3.52 0.98
N ASP A 71 10.25 -4.74 1.15
CA ASP A 71 10.07 -5.69 0.06
C ASP A 71 8.98 -5.22 -0.92
N GLN A 72 7.88 -4.65 -0.42
CA GLN A 72 6.87 -3.99 -1.25
C GLN A 72 7.51 -2.87 -2.10
N LYS A 73 8.32 -2.01 -1.47
CA LYS A 73 9.02 -0.91 -2.14
C LYS A 73 9.90 -1.39 -3.30
N LYS A 74 10.65 -2.48 -3.11
CA LYS A 74 11.50 -3.09 -4.16
C LYS A 74 10.67 -3.70 -5.29
N GLN A 75 9.55 -4.36 -4.96
CA GLN A 75 8.66 -4.92 -5.96
C GLN A 75 7.99 -3.83 -6.80
N GLU A 76 7.54 -2.75 -6.17
CA GLU A 76 6.97 -1.58 -6.83
C GLU A 76 7.96 -0.99 -7.84
N ASP A 77 9.23 -0.78 -7.45
CA ASP A 77 10.28 -0.25 -8.34
C ASP A 77 10.41 -1.08 -9.63
N ILE A 78 10.42 -2.41 -9.50
CA ILE A 78 10.53 -3.32 -10.66
C ILE A 78 9.29 -3.22 -11.55
N GLN A 79 8.09 -3.21 -10.97
CA GLN A 79 6.84 -3.18 -11.73
C GLN A 79 6.60 -1.82 -12.42
N ILE A 80 6.94 -0.72 -11.74
CA ILE A 80 6.85 0.63 -12.30
C ILE A 80 7.77 0.74 -13.52
N ALA A 81 9.02 0.28 -13.43
CA ALA A 81 9.94 0.30 -14.56
C ALA A 81 9.41 -0.49 -15.76
N GLN A 82 8.76 -1.64 -15.52
CA GLN A 82 8.12 -2.43 -16.57
C GLN A 82 6.95 -1.69 -17.22
N ILE A 83 6.08 -1.05 -16.43
CA ILE A 83 4.93 -0.30 -16.94
C ILE A 83 5.38 0.92 -17.73
N ASP A 84 6.29 1.72 -17.19
CA ASP A 84 6.75 2.98 -17.82
C ASP A 84 7.43 2.72 -19.18
N SER A 85 8.08 1.56 -19.34
CA SER A 85 8.62 1.14 -20.64
C SER A 85 7.55 0.90 -21.71
N ALA A 86 6.33 0.55 -21.31
CA ALA A 86 5.22 0.22 -22.19
C ALA A 86 4.14 1.31 -22.29
N LEU A 87 4.03 2.15 -21.28
CA LEU A 87 3.12 3.30 -21.21
C LEU A 87 3.93 4.53 -20.78
N PRO A 88 4.66 5.16 -21.71
CA PRO A 88 5.46 6.31 -21.36
C PRO A 88 4.55 7.45 -20.90
N ASP A 89 5.03 8.13 -19.86
CA ASP A 89 4.51 9.41 -19.37
C ASP A 89 3.04 9.37 -18.91
N PHE A 90 2.76 8.54 -17.90
CA PHE A 90 1.46 8.48 -17.23
C PHE A 90 1.04 9.82 -16.58
N LEU A 91 1.98 10.57 -15.99
CA LEU A 91 1.73 11.87 -15.33
C LEU A 91 2.10 13.09 -16.18
N GLY A 92 2.24 12.93 -17.50
CA GLY A 92 2.75 13.99 -18.39
C GLY A 92 2.03 15.33 -18.25
N THR A 93 0.70 15.30 -18.15
CA THR A 93 -0.12 16.51 -18.02
C THR A 93 0.06 17.24 -16.69
N PHE A 94 0.57 16.56 -15.65
CA PHE A 94 0.87 17.16 -14.36
C PHE A 94 2.29 17.72 -14.31
N LYS A 95 3.23 17.13 -15.06
CA LYS A 95 4.61 17.65 -15.20
C LYS A 95 4.67 18.95 -16.00
N ALA A 96 3.80 19.10 -16.98
CA ALA A 96 3.73 20.27 -17.85
C ALA A 96 3.04 21.48 -17.20
N ASP A 97 2.69 21.41 -15.92
CA ASP A 97 2.01 22.49 -15.22
C ASP A 97 3.01 23.52 -14.69
N ASP A 98 2.92 24.77 -15.18
CA ASP A 98 3.92 25.82 -14.98
C ASP A 98 4.18 26.20 -13.50
N TYR A 99 3.25 25.88 -12.60
CA TYR A 99 3.32 26.24 -11.17
C TYR A 99 3.57 25.06 -10.23
N ASP A 100 3.37 23.83 -10.68
CA ASP A 100 3.41 22.61 -9.87
C ASP A 100 4.34 21.59 -10.50
N GLY A 101 5.62 21.95 -10.62
CA GLY A 101 6.64 21.08 -11.18
C GLY A 101 6.79 19.80 -10.34
N LEU A 102 6.23 18.70 -10.85
CA LEU A 102 6.28 17.39 -10.21
C LEU A 102 7.74 16.90 -10.13
N SER A 103 8.28 16.75 -8.91
CA SER A 103 9.62 16.22 -8.73
C SER A 103 9.69 14.72 -9.04
N ALA A 104 10.89 14.22 -9.34
CA ALA A 104 11.09 12.78 -9.60
C ALA A 104 10.72 11.90 -8.39
N TYR A 105 10.88 12.42 -7.17
CA TYR A 105 10.46 11.74 -5.96
C TYR A 105 8.93 11.63 -5.89
N GLU A 106 8.22 12.75 -6.06
CA GLU A 106 6.76 12.75 -6.02
C GLU A 106 6.16 11.91 -7.13
N GLU A 107 6.70 11.98 -8.35
CA GLU A 107 6.30 11.13 -9.46
C GLU A 107 6.38 9.64 -9.10
N MET A 108 7.49 9.22 -8.48
CA MET A 108 7.69 7.84 -8.07
C MET A 108 6.68 7.42 -6.99
N GLU A 109 6.46 8.24 -5.97
CA GLU A 109 5.50 7.96 -4.90
C GLU A 109 4.06 7.86 -5.43
N ILE A 110 3.65 8.77 -6.34
CA ILE A 110 2.34 8.71 -6.98
C ILE A 110 2.20 7.42 -7.83
N LYS A 111 3.24 7.04 -8.59
CA LYS A 111 3.23 5.79 -9.35
C LYS A 111 3.12 4.57 -8.46
N ARG A 112 3.85 4.53 -7.34
CA ARG A 112 3.80 3.43 -6.36
C ARG A 112 2.39 3.18 -5.89
N ILE A 113 1.70 4.20 -5.39
CA ILE A 113 0.34 4.03 -4.87
C ILE A 113 -0.67 3.70 -5.97
N LEU A 114 -0.64 4.39 -7.11
CA LEU A 114 -1.63 4.20 -8.18
C LEU A 114 -1.46 2.86 -8.91
N TYR A 115 -0.24 2.51 -9.29
CA TYR A 115 0.00 1.27 -10.05
C TYR A 115 -0.20 0.05 -9.17
N SER A 116 0.27 0.07 -7.91
CA SER A 116 0.06 -1.05 -6.98
C SER A 116 -1.43 -1.23 -6.65
N SER A 117 -2.17 -0.14 -6.44
CA SER A 117 -3.62 -0.18 -6.21
C SER A 117 -4.38 -0.78 -7.38
N LEU A 118 -3.90 -0.59 -8.61
CA LEU A 118 -4.48 -1.15 -9.83
C LEU A 118 -3.88 -2.50 -10.23
N ASN A 119 -3.18 -3.17 -9.31
CA ASN A 119 -2.52 -4.47 -9.52
C ASN A 119 -1.58 -4.50 -10.74
N TYR A 120 -1.01 -3.35 -11.11
CA TYR A 120 -0.13 -3.21 -12.28
C TYR A 120 -0.83 -3.57 -13.61
N GLU A 121 -2.18 -3.58 -13.63
CA GLU A 121 -2.96 -3.90 -14.81
C GLU A 121 -2.97 -2.72 -15.78
N ARG A 122 -2.19 -2.82 -16.87
CA ARG A 122 -2.03 -1.74 -17.86
C ARG A 122 -3.34 -1.15 -18.37
N GLN A 123 -4.37 -1.98 -18.56
CA GLN A 123 -5.68 -1.49 -19.01
C GLN A 123 -6.31 -0.55 -17.97
N LYS A 124 -6.28 -0.91 -16.68
CA LYS A 124 -6.80 -0.06 -15.60
C LYS A 124 -6.00 1.21 -15.45
N ILE A 125 -4.67 1.13 -15.58
CA ILE A 125 -3.78 2.30 -15.52
C ILE A 125 -4.06 3.26 -16.69
N ASN A 126 -4.28 2.74 -17.90
CA ASN A 126 -4.69 3.57 -19.04
C ASN A 126 -6.04 4.24 -18.80
N THR A 127 -7.03 3.51 -18.28
CA THR A 127 -8.32 4.10 -17.92
C THR A 127 -8.15 5.22 -16.88
N LEU A 128 -7.30 5.02 -15.86
CA LEU A 128 -7.00 6.08 -14.90
C LEU A 128 -6.34 7.28 -15.57
N LYS A 129 -5.40 7.06 -16.49
CA LYS A 129 -4.76 8.14 -17.26
C LYS A 129 -5.80 8.97 -18.01
N GLU A 130 -6.70 8.33 -18.74
CA GLU A 130 -7.78 8.99 -19.48
C GLU A 130 -8.69 9.84 -18.57
N ILE A 131 -9.07 9.29 -17.40
CA ILE A 131 -9.86 10.01 -16.39
C ILE A 131 -9.14 11.28 -15.93
N LEU A 132 -7.86 11.14 -15.56
CA LEU A 132 -7.06 12.24 -15.04
C LEU A 132 -6.80 13.32 -16.09
N GLU A 133 -6.56 12.93 -17.35
CA GLU A 133 -6.41 13.88 -18.46
C GLU A 133 -7.70 14.66 -18.72
N GLN A 134 -8.87 14.02 -18.66
CA GLN A 134 -10.18 14.70 -18.80
C GLN A 134 -10.40 15.75 -17.70
N LEU A 135 -10.09 15.41 -16.45
CA LEU A 135 -10.22 16.34 -15.32
C LEU A 135 -9.18 17.46 -15.40
N ASN A 136 -7.91 17.14 -15.66
CA ASN A 136 -6.80 18.09 -15.62
C ASN A 136 -6.80 19.11 -16.78
N THR A 137 -7.31 18.72 -17.96
CA THR A 137 -7.44 19.64 -19.11
C THR A 137 -8.63 20.60 -18.99
N ASN A 138 -9.61 20.27 -18.15
CA ASN A 138 -10.72 21.18 -17.86
C ASN A 138 -10.33 22.18 -16.77
N VAL A 139 -10.25 23.48 -17.10
CA VAL A 139 -9.84 24.54 -16.16
C VAL A 139 -10.68 24.56 -14.88
N GLN A 140 -11.98 24.25 -14.94
CA GLN A 140 -12.86 24.24 -13.78
C GLN A 140 -12.62 23.05 -12.86
N HIS A 141 -12.17 21.90 -13.40
CA HIS A 141 -12.01 20.64 -12.67
C HIS A 141 -10.55 20.19 -12.53
N LYS A 142 -9.61 21.01 -13.00
CA LYS A 142 -8.17 20.79 -12.84
C LYS A 142 -7.77 20.59 -11.39
N GLN A 143 -8.41 21.33 -10.48
CA GLN A 143 -8.16 21.20 -9.04
C GLN A 143 -8.63 19.86 -8.47
N THR A 144 -9.70 19.26 -8.99
CA THR A 144 -10.13 17.90 -8.61
C THR A 144 -9.06 16.87 -8.96
N ALA A 145 -8.47 16.95 -10.16
CA ALA A 145 -7.37 16.07 -10.57
C ALA A 145 -6.13 16.27 -9.67
N LYS A 146 -5.75 17.53 -9.41
CA LYS A 146 -4.62 17.87 -8.54
C LYS A 146 -4.81 17.37 -7.12
N HIS A 147 -6.01 17.55 -6.57
CA HIS A 147 -6.34 17.08 -5.23
C HIS A 147 -6.19 15.57 -5.11
N PHE A 148 -6.71 14.81 -6.08
CA PHE A 148 -6.54 13.36 -6.13
C PHE A 148 -5.06 12.94 -6.20
N ILE A 149 -4.24 13.62 -7.00
CA ILE A 149 -2.82 13.29 -7.18
C ILE A 149 -1.98 13.70 -5.98
N TYR A 150 -2.04 14.97 -5.57
CA TYR A 150 -1.14 15.56 -4.59
C TYR A 150 -1.66 15.41 -3.16
N SER A 151 -2.92 15.77 -2.91
CA SER A 151 -3.47 15.76 -1.55
C SER A 151 -3.76 14.35 -1.05
N ILE A 152 -4.22 13.46 -1.95
CA ILE A 152 -4.58 12.09 -1.60
C ILE A 152 -3.44 11.13 -1.91
N SER A 153 -3.17 10.87 -3.20
CA SER A 153 -2.28 9.77 -3.60
C SER A 153 -0.85 9.93 -3.05
N LEU A 154 -0.23 11.09 -3.26
CA LEU A 154 1.11 11.39 -2.78
C LEU A 154 1.20 11.37 -1.25
N SER A 155 0.20 11.92 -0.55
CA SER A 155 0.18 11.93 0.93
C SER A 155 0.20 10.53 1.52
N ILE A 156 -0.64 9.62 1.01
CA ILE A 156 -0.72 8.23 1.49
C ILE A 156 0.63 7.52 1.33
N GLN A 157 1.23 7.64 0.14
CA GLN A 157 2.48 6.94 -0.12
C GLN A 157 3.64 7.57 0.67
N SER A 158 3.67 8.90 0.81
CA SER A 158 4.69 9.61 1.58
C SER A 158 4.65 9.24 3.07
N GLN A 159 3.46 8.99 3.63
CA GLN A 159 3.30 8.48 4.99
C GLN A 159 3.96 7.11 5.16
N LEU A 160 3.65 6.16 4.27
CA LEU A 160 4.28 4.82 4.29
C LEU A 160 5.81 4.88 4.12
N SER A 161 6.30 5.75 3.24
CA SER A 161 7.75 5.96 3.05
C SER A 161 8.40 6.54 4.30
N ARG A 162 7.72 7.44 5.01
CA ARG A 162 8.17 7.98 6.30
C ARG A 162 8.18 6.91 7.39
N ASP A 163 7.13 6.09 7.47
CA ASP A 163 7.04 5.02 8.46
C ASP A 163 8.18 4.01 8.29
N LEU A 164 8.45 3.60 7.05
CA LEU A 164 9.58 2.71 6.74
C LEU A 164 10.91 3.33 7.22
N ALA A 165 11.16 4.61 6.93
CA ALA A 165 12.38 5.28 7.36
C ALA A 165 12.49 5.35 8.89
N LEU A 166 11.39 5.65 9.59
CA LEU A 166 11.36 5.67 11.06
C LEU A 166 11.61 4.28 11.67
N ILE A 167 11.02 3.24 11.08
CA ILE A 167 11.24 1.84 11.48
C ILE A 167 12.71 1.46 11.30
N GLN A 168 13.30 1.78 10.15
CA GLN A 168 14.71 1.47 9.86
C GLN A 168 15.65 2.15 10.86
N ASN A 169 15.47 3.44 11.13
CA ASN A 169 16.28 4.18 12.11
C ASN A 169 16.16 3.55 13.51
N LEU A 170 14.96 3.15 13.93
CA LEU A 170 14.77 2.50 15.24
C LEU A 170 15.47 1.15 15.36
N ILE A 171 15.46 0.35 14.28
CA ILE A 171 16.12 -0.95 14.25
C ILE A 171 17.65 -0.77 14.31
N GLU A 172 18.19 0.21 13.60
CA GLU A 172 19.63 0.50 13.58
C GLU A 172 20.14 1.01 14.94
N ASP A 173 19.38 1.87 15.60
CA ASP A 173 19.79 2.50 16.86
C ASP A 173 19.83 1.54 18.06
N ASN A 174 19.17 0.37 17.98
CA ASN A 174 19.14 -0.66 19.03
C ASN A 174 18.70 -0.12 20.43
N LEU A 175 18.01 1.02 20.46
CA LEU A 175 17.79 1.82 21.66
C LEU A 175 16.71 1.19 22.56
N HIS A 176 17.12 0.69 23.72
CA HIS A 176 16.27 0.15 24.78
C HIS A 176 15.22 1.13 25.36
N THR A 177 15.25 2.41 24.99
CA THR A 177 14.46 3.50 25.59
C THR A 177 13.07 3.71 24.96
N LEU A 178 12.63 2.90 24.00
CA LEU A 178 11.59 3.30 23.04
C LEU A 178 10.35 2.40 22.92
N LYS A 179 10.03 1.52 23.87
CA LYS A 179 8.81 0.67 23.78
C LYS A 179 7.53 1.45 23.43
N GLN A 180 7.39 2.67 23.95
CA GLN A 180 6.25 3.55 23.62
C GLN A 180 6.28 4.03 22.17
N LYS A 181 7.45 4.48 21.68
CA LYS A 181 7.61 4.97 20.30
C LYS A 181 7.62 3.85 19.26
N GLU A 182 8.09 2.66 19.63
CA GLU A 182 7.92 1.43 18.85
C GLU A 182 6.43 1.12 18.66
N SER A 183 5.65 1.15 19.74
CA SER A 183 4.21 0.94 19.66
C SER A 183 3.51 2.01 18.82
N GLU A 184 3.90 3.27 18.96
CA GLU A 184 3.33 4.39 18.19
C GLU A 184 3.60 4.22 16.68
N ILE A 185 4.85 4.00 16.30
CA ILE A 185 5.23 3.81 14.89
C ILE A 185 4.58 2.55 14.29
N LEU A 186 4.48 1.47 15.08
CA LEU A 186 3.77 0.27 14.63
C LEU A 186 2.29 0.56 14.35
N MET A 187 1.60 1.28 15.25
CA MET A 187 0.19 1.66 15.05
C MET A 187 0.00 2.56 13.83
N THR A 188 0.89 3.54 13.63
CA THR A 188 0.84 4.41 12.44
C THR A 188 1.04 3.61 11.16
N ALA A 189 2.08 2.77 11.09
CA ALA A 189 2.35 1.96 9.91
C ALA A 189 1.22 0.97 9.59
N GLU A 190 0.62 0.34 10.60
CA GLU A 190 -0.55 -0.53 10.43
C GLU A 190 -1.78 0.24 9.91
N SER A 191 -2.01 1.45 10.45
CA SER A 191 -3.08 2.35 10.01
C SER A 191 -2.89 2.79 8.55
N ASP A 192 -1.67 3.20 8.18
CA ASP A 192 -1.38 3.74 6.85
C ASP A 192 -1.39 2.64 5.78
N LEU A 193 -0.99 1.41 6.13
CA LEU A 193 -1.22 0.23 5.30
C LEU A 193 -2.72 -0.01 5.07
N LYS A 194 -3.54 0.10 6.12
CA LYS A 194 -4.99 -0.07 5.99
C LYS A 194 -5.62 1.01 5.13
N LEU A 195 -5.13 2.23 5.26
CA LEU A 195 -5.53 3.37 4.47
C LEU A 195 -5.20 3.13 2.98
N LYS A 196 -3.99 2.64 2.66
CA LYS A 196 -3.61 2.22 1.29
C LYS A 196 -4.52 1.13 0.73
N GLU A 197 -4.89 0.13 1.53
CA GLU A 197 -5.85 -0.92 1.10
C GLU A 197 -7.23 -0.35 0.76
N ASN A 198 -7.75 0.57 1.58
CA ASN A 198 -9.06 1.19 1.37
C ASN A 198 -9.05 2.10 0.14
N PHE A 199 -7.98 2.88 -0.03
CA PHE A 199 -7.74 3.65 -1.25
C PHE A 199 -7.75 2.76 -2.49
N ALA A 200 -7.04 1.63 -2.46
CA ALA A 200 -6.99 0.70 -3.59
C ALA A 200 -8.37 0.12 -3.95
N LYS A 201 -9.19 -0.21 -2.95
CA LYS A 201 -10.58 -0.68 -3.17
C LYS A 201 -11.43 0.38 -3.85
N THR A 202 -11.39 1.62 -3.35
CA THR A 202 -12.13 2.75 -3.94
C THR A 202 -11.66 3.01 -5.36
N LEU A 203 -10.35 3.01 -5.61
CA LEU A 203 -9.78 3.22 -6.94
C LEU A 203 -10.21 2.14 -7.94
N ASN A 204 -10.18 0.85 -7.55
CA ASN A 204 -10.68 -0.21 -8.42
C ASN A 204 -12.17 -0.03 -8.74
N LYS A 205 -12.99 0.34 -7.74
CA LYS A 205 -14.41 0.63 -7.96
C LYS A 205 -14.62 1.81 -8.91
N THR A 206 -13.80 2.87 -8.81
CA THR A 206 -13.82 3.99 -9.77
C THR A 206 -13.53 3.54 -11.20
N ILE A 207 -12.53 2.68 -11.40
CA ILE A 207 -12.24 2.15 -12.74
C ILE A 207 -13.39 1.30 -13.27
N GLU A 208 -14.03 0.49 -12.42
CA GLU A 208 -15.21 -0.28 -12.81
C GLU A 208 -16.40 0.62 -13.19
N ASP A 209 -16.69 1.61 -12.37
CA ASP A 209 -17.80 2.56 -12.58
C ASP A 209 -17.60 3.35 -13.86
N TYR A 210 -16.37 3.79 -14.12
CA TYR A 210 -16.04 4.52 -15.33
C TYR A 210 -16.22 3.65 -16.57
N ASN A 211 -15.76 2.40 -16.52
CA ASN A 211 -15.89 1.46 -17.64
C ASN A 211 -17.34 1.07 -17.93
N ARG A 212 -18.19 0.96 -16.90
CA ARG A 212 -19.63 0.71 -17.06
C ARG A 212 -20.43 1.98 -17.39
N ASN A 213 -19.78 3.14 -17.35
CA ASN A 213 -20.44 4.44 -17.37
C ASN A 213 -21.54 4.54 -16.30
N ASP A 214 -21.28 3.98 -15.11
CA ASP A 214 -22.17 4.12 -13.95
C ASP A 214 -22.29 5.60 -13.57
N GLN A 215 -23.48 6.02 -13.16
CA GLN A 215 -23.82 7.42 -12.89
C GLN A 215 -23.48 8.41 -14.03
N SER A 216 -23.28 7.92 -15.26
CA SER A 216 -22.88 8.73 -16.42
C SER A 216 -21.51 9.43 -16.28
N ILE A 217 -20.61 8.92 -15.42
CA ILE A 217 -19.30 9.57 -15.16
C ILE A 217 -18.36 9.57 -16.38
N LYS A 218 -18.62 8.76 -17.41
CA LYS A 218 -17.85 8.78 -18.67
C LYS A 218 -18.35 9.85 -19.66
N ILE A 219 -19.59 10.32 -19.51
CA ILE A 219 -20.25 11.22 -20.47
C ILE A 219 -19.93 12.69 -20.19
N SER A 220 -19.81 13.06 -18.90
CA SER A 220 -19.68 14.45 -18.48
C SER A 220 -18.52 14.62 -17.50
N VAL A 221 -17.61 15.53 -17.84
CA VAL A 221 -16.49 15.92 -16.97
C VAL A 221 -16.97 16.51 -15.64
N VAL A 222 -18.12 17.18 -15.63
CA VAL A 222 -18.74 17.72 -14.39
C VAL A 222 -19.19 16.56 -13.49
N THR A 223 -19.82 15.54 -14.07
CA THR A 223 -20.27 14.37 -13.33
C THR A 223 -19.09 13.54 -12.83
N LEU A 224 -18.04 13.42 -13.64
CA LEU A 224 -16.77 12.80 -13.23
C LEU A 224 -16.11 13.54 -12.07
N ALA A 225 -16.05 14.87 -12.14
CA ALA A 225 -15.47 15.70 -11.08
C ALA A 225 -16.25 15.57 -9.77
N ASN A 226 -17.58 15.66 -9.81
CA ASN A 226 -18.43 15.46 -8.64
C ASN A 226 -18.25 14.08 -8.01
N TYR A 227 -18.12 13.03 -8.84
CA TYR A 227 -17.83 11.68 -8.36
C TYR A 227 -16.48 11.64 -7.61
N PHE A 228 -15.44 12.31 -8.15
CA PHE A 228 -14.14 12.39 -7.50
C PHE A 228 -14.19 13.19 -6.19
N ASP A 229 -14.85 14.33 -6.18
CA ASP A 229 -15.00 15.18 -4.99
C ASP A 229 -15.77 14.45 -3.88
N GLU A 230 -16.68 13.54 -4.22
CA GLU A 230 -17.39 12.69 -3.26
C GLU A 230 -16.51 11.53 -2.74
N LYS A 231 -15.85 10.78 -3.64
CA LYS A 231 -15.12 9.56 -3.28
C LYS A 231 -13.70 9.80 -2.76
N TYR A 232 -13.11 10.93 -3.10
CA TYR A 232 -11.72 11.31 -2.78
C TYR A 232 -11.67 12.66 -2.08
N LYS A 233 -12.67 12.96 -1.25
CA LYS A 233 -12.81 14.24 -0.55
C LYS A 233 -11.58 14.57 0.29
N ASP A 234 -11.12 13.64 1.11
CA ASP A 234 -10.00 13.79 2.02
C ASP A 234 -9.38 12.43 2.37
N LEU A 235 -8.25 12.44 3.09
CA LEU A 235 -7.60 11.21 3.55
C LEU A 235 -8.45 10.46 4.57
N ASP A 236 -9.28 11.18 5.34
CA ASP A 236 -10.15 10.60 6.35
C ASP A 236 -11.20 9.67 5.74
N SER A 237 -11.56 9.90 4.47
CA SER A 237 -12.43 9.04 3.67
C SER A 237 -11.90 7.60 3.51
N PHE A 238 -10.61 7.38 3.76
CA PHE A 238 -9.96 6.06 3.66
C PHE A 238 -9.53 5.49 5.01
N LYS A 239 -9.68 6.24 6.11
CA LYS A 239 -9.31 5.76 7.44
C LYS A 239 -10.14 4.53 7.83
N PRO A 240 -9.54 3.56 8.54
CA PRO A 240 -10.28 2.41 9.04
C PRO A 240 -11.39 2.87 10.00
N ASN A 241 -12.57 2.27 9.88
CA ASN A 241 -13.60 2.41 10.90
C ASN A 241 -13.12 1.66 12.15
N ASN A 242 -12.98 2.39 13.27
CA ASN A 242 -12.64 1.82 14.58
C ASN A 242 -13.73 0.86 15.09
#